data_AF-A0A9P6SL01-F1
#
_entry.id   AF-A0A9P6SL01-F1
#
_cell.length_a   1.000
_cell.length_b   1.000
_cell.length_c   1.000
_cell.angle_alpha   90.00
_cell.angle_beta   90.00
_cell.angle_gamma   90.00
#
_symmetry.space_group_name_H-M   'P 1'
#
loop_
_entity.id
_entity.type
_entity.pdbx_description
1 polymer ?
#
loop_
_entity_poly.entity_id
_entity_poly.type
_entity_poly.pdbx_seq_one_letter_code
_entity_poly.pdbx_strand_id
1 'polypeptide(L)'
;MKFSFPFFALWCATTAMARPGGSSLDQRMKQRTHNLQQMHSAGGSKPASNIRTAGSSGPSIQVPTNETAVLPNENGSATQYYTTNWAGAIITAPPTGETFNIVIATFVVPIPKPPVSGPGTWWGTAWVGIDGFTYGNAILQTGVDWGVEVFADGSSAYGYWGWYEWYPAGWSDFTFEVAGNDTIELVIEAPSASVGLASMSNQRTGGSVSSMLKAPSNSSLLAGQNAEWIVEDFSSGGLVPFADFGTVTFTGCTAEAGRTVVAVNGTTASTIDIVNGTTKVPVTKSSFPATDQVRVSYI
;
A
#
# COMPACT_ATOMS: atom_id res chain seq x y z
N MET A 1 30.86 -42.57 -40.43
CA MET A 1 30.41 -41.17 -40.65
C MET A 1 30.14 -40.56 -39.28
N LYS A 2 31.01 -39.66 -38.81
CA LYS A 2 30.86 -38.93 -37.53
C LYS A 2 30.95 -37.45 -37.87
N PHE A 3 29.85 -36.72 -37.75
CA PHE A 3 29.82 -35.27 -37.91
C PHE A 3 30.03 -34.63 -36.54
N SER A 4 31.05 -33.77 -36.44
CA SER A 4 31.30 -32.87 -35.30
C SER A 4 30.91 -31.46 -35.76
N PHE A 5 30.02 -30.79 -35.02
CA PHE A 5 29.62 -29.39 -35.27
C PHE A 5 30.53 -28.43 -34.49
N PRO A 6 30.90 -27.27 -35.06
CA PRO A 6 31.74 -26.29 -34.37
C PRO A 6 30.93 -25.39 -33.43
N PHE A 7 31.57 -25.00 -32.33
CA PHE A 7 31.10 -23.98 -31.40
C PHE A 7 31.11 -22.60 -32.09
N PHE A 8 29.95 -21.93 -32.15
CA PHE A 8 29.86 -20.50 -32.43
C PHE A 8 29.71 -19.76 -31.08
N ALA A 9 30.75 -19.02 -30.69
CA ALA A 9 30.67 -18.06 -29.59
C ALA A 9 30.04 -16.77 -30.12
N LEU A 10 28.82 -16.48 -29.69
CA LEU A 10 28.11 -15.25 -30.02
C LEU A 10 28.54 -14.15 -29.04
N TRP A 11 29.22 -13.13 -29.56
CA TRP A 11 29.60 -11.93 -28.82
C TRP A 11 28.38 -10.99 -28.77
N CYS A 12 27.68 -10.94 -27.63
CA CYS A 12 26.64 -9.95 -27.42
C CYS A 12 27.27 -8.62 -26.99
N ALA A 13 27.39 -7.69 -27.93
CA ALA A 13 27.66 -6.29 -27.65
C ALA A 13 26.47 -5.71 -26.88
N THR A 14 26.66 -5.42 -25.59
CA THR A 14 25.69 -4.68 -24.78
C THR A 14 25.74 -3.21 -25.19
N THR A 15 24.75 -2.76 -25.97
CA THR A 15 24.44 -1.34 -26.07
C THR A 15 23.72 -0.94 -24.77
N ALA A 16 24.47 -0.34 -23.85
CA ALA A 16 23.89 0.37 -22.72
C ALA A 16 23.15 1.60 -23.25
N MET A 17 21.86 1.46 -23.53
CA MET A 17 20.97 2.60 -23.70
C MET A 17 20.79 3.25 -22.33
N ALA A 18 21.33 4.45 -22.17
CA ALA A 18 21.09 5.30 -21.01
C ALA A 18 19.57 5.53 -20.86
N ARG A 19 19.01 5.11 -19.72
CA ARG A 19 17.59 5.20 -19.41
C ARG A 19 17.24 6.63 -18.93
N PRO A 20 16.17 7.26 -19.43
CA PRO A 20 15.73 8.57 -18.94
C PRO A 20 15.35 8.49 -17.46
N GLY A 21 15.95 9.37 -16.65
CA GLY A 21 15.74 9.48 -15.21
C GLY A 21 14.32 9.93 -14.86
N GLY A 22 13.52 8.98 -14.39
CA GLY A 22 12.27 9.19 -13.67
C GLY A 22 12.06 7.96 -12.80
N SER A 23 11.67 8.17 -11.54
CA SER A 23 11.50 7.09 -10.58
C SER A 23 10.43 6.10 -11.10
N SER A 24 10.55 4.79 -10.84
CA SER A 24 9.60 3.79 -11.39
C SER A 24 8.15 4.02 -10.93
N LEU A 25 7.94 4.69 -9.79
CA LEU A 25 6.63 5.12 -9.30
C LEU A 25 6.03 6.19 -10.19
N ASP A 26 6.77 7.23 -10.54
CA ASP A 26 6.27 8.28 -11.43
C ASP A 26 5.89 7.71 -12.79
N GLN A 27 6.64 6.73 -13.27
CA GLN A 27 6.32 6.03 -14.51
C GLN A 27 5.04 5.20 -14.38
N ARG A 28 4.83 4.52 -13.25
CA ARG A 28 3.60 3.75 -12.97
C ARG A 28 2.39 4.68 -12.84
N MET A 29 2.49 5.75 -12.07
CA MET A 29 1.40 6.70 -11.88
C MET A 29 1.05 7.39 -13.19
N LYS A 30 2.04 7.81 -13.98
CA LYS A 30 1.82 8.29 -15.36
C LYS A 30 1.10 7.25 -16.22
N GLN A 31 1.48 5.97 -16.14
CA GLN A 31 0.81 4.90 -16.88
C GLN A 31 -0.64 4.71 -16.40
N ARG A 32 -0.91 4.76 -15.10
CA ARG A 32 -2.25 4.62 -14.55
C ARG A 32 -3.14 5.82 -14.89
N THR A 33 -2.63 7.05 -14.76
CA THR A 33 -3.31 8.26 -15.26
C THR A 33 -3.61 8.14 -16.74
N HIS A 34 -2.64 7.68 -17.54
CA HIS A 34 -2.85 7.47 -18.97
C HIS A 34 -3.95 6.43 -19.24
N ASN A 35 -4.00 5.33 -18.48
CA ASN A 35 -5.06 4.33 -18.59
C ASN A 35 -6.44 4.91 -18.19
N LEU A 36 -6.51 5.72 -17.14
CA LEU A 36 -7.73 6.44 -16.75
C LEU A 36 -8.22 7.33 -17.89
N GLN A 37 -7.31 8.09 -18.50
CA GLN A 37 -7.63 8.99 -19.62
C GLN A 37 -8.06 8.24 -20.89
N GLN A 38 -7.47 7.08 -21.18
CA GLN A 38 -7.91 6.25 -22.31
C GLN A 38 -9.34 5.69 -22.12
N MET A 39 -9.76 5.39 -20.88
CA MET A 39 -11.11 4.89 -20.62
C MET A 39 -12.21 5.88 -21.01
N HIS A 40 -11.93 7.19 -20.91
CA HIS A 40 -12.83 8.25 -21.39
C HIS A 40 -12.96 8.24 -22.92
N SER A 41 -11.84 8.16 -23.63
CA SER A 41 -11.82 8.10 -25.10
C SER A 41 -12.47 6.83 -25.67
N ALA A 42 -12.51 5.74 -24.91
CA ALA A 42 -13.03 4.44 -25.33
C ALA A 42 -14.50 4.19 -24.96
N GLY A 43 -15.19 5.13 -24.29
CA GLY A 43 -16.58 4.93 -23.88
C GLY A 43 -16.78 3.89 -22.76
N GLY A 44 -15.78 3.66 -21.90
CA GLY A 44 -15.98 2.96 -20.62
C GLY A 44 -15.55 1.49 -20.50
N SER A 45 -14.65 0.97 -21.33
CA SER A 45 -14.09 -0.38 -21.13
C SER A 45 -12.62 -0.36 -20.67
N LYS A 46 -12.32 -1.11 -19.58
CA LYS A 46 -10.98 -1.31 -18.99
C LYS A 46 -9.94 -1.75 -20.04
N PRO A 47 -8.78 -1.09 -20.18
CA PRO A 47 -7.64 -1.70 -20.84
C PRO A 47 -6.94 -2.70 -19.90
N ALA A 48 -6.49 -3.83 -20.46
CA ALA A 48 -5.75 -4.86 -19.74
C ALA A 48 -4.42 -4.32 -19.17
N SER A 49 -4.07 -4.75 -17.96
CA SER A 49 -2.84 -4.39 -17.26
C SER A 49 -1.60 -4.89 -18.03
N ASN A 50 -0.79 -3.97 -18.56
CA ASN A 50 0.52 -4.30 -19.11
C ASN A 50 1.57 -4.39 -18.00
N ILE A 51 2.13 -5.58 -17.83
CA ILE A 51 3.14 -5.94 -16.83
C ILE A 51 4.44 -5.14 -17.06
N ARG A 52 5.01 -4.57 -15.99
CA ARG A 52 6.45 -4.26 -15.92
C ARG A 52 6.99 -4.77 -14.58
N THR A 53 7.88 -5.74 -14.64
CA THR A 53 8.74 -6.13 -13.50
C THR A 53 9.78 -5.02 -13.27
N ALA A 54 9.74 -4.36 -12.11
CA ALA A 54 10.76 -3.38 -11.74
C ALA A 54 12.00 -4.10 -11.16
N GLY A 55 13.19 -3.70 -11.63
CA GLY A 55 14.47 -4.12 -11.05
C GLY A 55 14.77 -3.44 -9.71
N SER A 56 15.86 -3.89 -9.07
CA SER A 56 16.23 -3.76 -7.64
C SER A 56 16.51 -2.36 -7.06
N SER A 57 15.95 -1.30 -7.62
CA SER A 57 15.96 0.05 -7.05
C SER A 57 14.78 0.84 -7.58
N GLY A 58 13.60 0.49 -7.05
CA GLY A 58 12.37 1.23 -7.28
C GLY A 58 12.12 2.21 -6.12
N PRO A 59 11.69 3.45 -6.35
CA PRO A 59 10.96 4.23 -5.33
C PRO A 59 9.86 3.40 -4.65
N SER A 60 9.67 3.64 -3.36
CA SER A 60 8.85 2.85 -2.45
C SER A 60 7.82 3.70 -1.70
N ILE A 61 6.78 3.07 -1.13
CA ILE A 61 5.89 3.74 -0.15
C ILE A 61 6.76 4.37 0.95
N GLN A 62 6.47 5.61 1.32
CA GLN A 62 7.32 6.33 2.26
C GLN A 62 6.86 6.04 3.69
N VAL A 63 7.85 5.79 4.55
CA VAL A 63 7.74 5.83 6.02
C VAL A 63 7.04 7.14 6.45
N PRO A 64 6.28 7.18 7.56
CA PRO A 64 5.60 8.40 8.00
C PRO A 64 6.49 9.64 8.06
N THR A 65 5.98 10.73 7.49
CA THR A 65 6.69 12.01 7.45
C THR A 65 6.15 12.98 8.50
N ASN A 66 7.07 13.66 9.22
CA ASN A 66 6.78 14.68 10.25
C ASN A 66 5.86 14.21 11.38
N GLU A 67 6.23 13.13 12.07
CA GLU A 67 5.55 12.68 13.27
C GLU A 67 5.49 13.80 14.31
N THR A 68 4.29 14.30 14.56
CA THR A 68 4.04 15.16 15.72
C THR A 68 3.22 14.31 16.68
N ALA A 69 3.90 13.60 17.58
CA ALA A 69 3.21 12.92 18.67
C ALA A 69 2.68 13.97 19.67
N VAL A 70 1.73 13.50 20.49
CA VAL A 70 1.24 14.07 21.75
C VAL A 70 -0.15 14.70 21.67
N LEU A 71 -1.16 13.88 21.96
CA LEU A 71 -2.02 14.09 23.12
C LEU A 71 -2.27 12.73 23.80
N PRO A 72 -1.98 12.55 25.11
CA PRO A 72 -2.65 11.50 25.85
C PRO A 72 -4.15 11.82 25.82
N ASN A 73 -4.96 10.90 25.31
CA ASN A 73 -6.40 11.03 25.49
C ASN A 73 -6.69 10.93 27.01
N GLU A 74 -7.64 11.74 27.48
CA GLU A 74 -7.89 11.95 28.91
C GLU A 74 -8.45 10.73 29.66
N ASN A 75 -8.43 9.53 29.04
CA ASN A 75 -9.07 8.31 29.54
C ASN A 75 -8.16 7.07 29.53
N GLY A 76 -6.83 7.19 29.34
CA GLY A 76 -5.93 6.04 29.38
C GLY A 76 -6.07 5.08 28.18
N SER A 77 -6.44 5.62 27.02
CA SER A 77 -6.66 4.92 25.75
C SER A 77 -5.47 5.11 24.80
N ALA A 78 -5.36 4.26 23.79
CA ALA A 78 -4.49 4.31 22.61
C ALA A 78 -3.86 5.68 22.30
N THR A 79 -2.53 5.73 22.13
CA THR A 79 -1.84 6.95 21.66
C THR A 79 -2.42 7.40 20.31
N GLN A 80 -2.56 8.71 20.11
CA GLN A 80 -2.88 9.28 18.80
C GLN A 80 -1.62 9.91 18.18
N TYR A 81 -1.35 9.55 16.93
CA TYR A 81 -0.26 10.07 16.10
C TYR A 81 -0.81 10.89 14.95
N TYR A 82 -0.03 11.89 14.53
CA TYR A 82 -0.33 12.69 13.35
C TYR A 82 0.85 12.69 12.40
N THR A 83 0.56 12.50 11.12
CA THR A 83 1.55 12.45 10.04
C THR A 83 1.04 13.23 8.84
N THR A 84 1.88 13.38 7.81
CA THR A 84 1.43 13.96 6.54
C THR A 84 0.99 12.94 5.50
N ASN A 85 1.07 11.64 5.76
CA ASN A 85 0.75 10.63 4.75
C ASN A 85 0.02 9.36 5.23
N TRP A 86 0.07 8.96 6.51
CA TRP A 86 -0.59 7.75 7.01
C TRP A 86 -1.76 8.05 7.94
N ALA A 87 -2.85 7.30 7.76
CA ALA A 87 -4.00 7.25 8.65
C ALA A 87 -4.41 5.80 8.93
N GLY A 88 -4.87 5.47 10.14
CA GLY A 88 -5.24 4.10 10.50
C GLY A 88 -4.88 3.73 11.93
N ALA A 89 -4.37 2.50 12.09
CA ALA A 89 -3.93 2.01 13.38
C ALA A 89 -2.59 1.26 13.28
N ILE A 90 -1.81 1.37 14.34
CA ILE A 90 -0.48 0.75 14.47
C ILE A 90 -0.36 0.12 15.84
N ILE A 91 0.06 -1.14 15.90
CA ILE A 91 0.62 -1.75 17.10
C ILE A 91 2.12 -1.49 17.08
N THR A 92 2.62 -0.70 18.04
CA THR A 92 3.99 -0.15 17.98
C THR A 92 5.07 -1.09 18.50
N ALA A 93 4.68 -2.17 19.17
CA ALA A 93 5.58 -3.20 19.68
C ALA A 93 4.86 -4.55 19.80
N PRO A 94 5.54 -5.68 19.52
CA PRO A 94 5.01 -7.02 19.77
C PRO A 94 4.95 -7.33 21.26
N PRO A 95 4.25 -8.43 21.65
CA PRO A 95 4.42 -9.03 22.96
C PRO A 95 5.90 -9.21 23.32
N THR A 96 6.25 -9.04 24.59
CA THR A 96 7.65 -9.04 25.04
C THR A 96 8.37 -10.33 24.64
N GLY A 97 9.47 -10.18 23.89
CA GLY A 97 10.30 -11.31 23.44
C GLY A 97 9.83 -11.97 22.15
N GLU A 98 8.76 -11.47 21.53
CA GLU A 98 8.24 -11.96 20.26
C GLU A 98 8.44 -10.91 19.15
N THR A 99 8.14 -11.29 17.91
CA THR A 99 8.14 -10.41 16.73
C THR A 99 6.90 -10.71 15.91
N PHE A 100 6.23 -9.68 15.38
CA PHE A 100 5.10 -9.89 14.48
C PHE A 100 5.56 -10.62 13.21
N ASN A 101 4.76 -11.62 12.82
CA ASN A 101 5.01 -12.44 11.65
C ASN A 101 3.75 -12.62 10.79
N ILE A 102 2.56 -12.23 11.24
CA ILE A 102 1.35 -12.24 10.41
C ILE A 102 0.56 -10.97 10.69
N VAL A 103 -0.02 -10.36 9.64
CA VAL A 103 -0.99 -9.26 9.75
C VAL A 103 -2.11 -9.49 8.75
N ILE A 104 -3.36 -9.37 9.23
CA ILE A 104 -4.56 -9.68 8.45
C ILE A 104 -5.55 -8.53 8.57
N ALA A 105 -6.26 -8.23 7.48
CA ALA A 105 -7.55 -7.56 7.54
C ALA A 105 -8.38 -7.79 6.28
N THR A 106 -9.68 -7.57 6.41
CA THR A 106 -10.60 -7.42 5.28
C THR A 106 -11.17 -6.01 5.24
N PHE A 107 -11.31 -5.43 4.06
CA PHE A 107 -12.00 -4.15 3.87
C PHE A 107 -12.79 -4.12 2.56
N VAL A 108 -13.71 -3.16 2.45
CA VAL A 108 -14.41 -2.88 1.20
C VAL A 108 -13.67 -1.76 0.46
N VAL A 109 -13.29 -2.01 -0.80
CA VAL A 109 -12.58 -1.01 -1.63
C VAL A 109 -13.49 0.20 -1.84
N PRO A 110 -13.06 1.42 -1.49
CA PRO A 110 -13.90 2.60 -1.60
C PRO A 110 -14.15 2.98 -3.06
N ILE A 111 -15.20 3.75 -3.32
CA ILE A 111 -15.34 4.50 -4.57
C ILE A 111 -14.89 5.93 -4.28
N PRO A 112 -13.68 6.33 -4.71
CA PRO A 112 -13.14 7.66 -4.39
C PRO A 112 -13.92 8.78 -5.06
N LYS A 113 -13.82 9.98 -4.50
CA LYS A 113 -14.37 11.23 -5.04
C LYS A 113 -13.27 12.30 -5.13
N PRO A 114 -13.44 13.27 -6.04
CA PRO A 114 -12.57 14.43 -6.04
C PRO A 114 -12.83 15.27 -4.76
N PRO A 115 -11.81 15.66 -4.00
CA PRO A 115 -11.96 16.50 -2.81
C PRO A 115 -12.32 17.96 -3.16
N VAL A 116 -12.15 18.36 -4.42
CA VAL A 116 -12.47 19.69 -4.94
C VAL A 116 -13.18 19.57 -6.28
N SER A 117 -14.01 20.56 -6.63
CA SER A 117 -14.69 20.59 -7.93
C SER A 117 -13.73 20.86 -9.09
N GLY A 118 -13.99 20.24 -10.24
CA GLY A 118 -13.28 20.49 -11.49
C GLY A 118 -12.50 19.27 -11.99
N PRO A 119 -11.84 19.39 -13.15
CA PRO A 119 -11.07 18.29 -13.71
C PRO A 119 -9.79 18.02 -12.92
N GLY A 120 -9.37 16.77 -12.85
CA GLY A 120 -8.15 16.35 -12.17
C GLY A 120 -8.10 14.86 -11.88
N THR A 121 -6.95 14.40 -11.38
CA THR A 121 -6.75 13.03 -10.92
C THR A 121 -6.47 13.01 -9.44
N TRP A 122 -7.14 12.12 -8.70
CA TRP A 122 -6.88 11.89 -7.28
C TRP A 122 -6.72 10.42 -6.97
N TRP A 123 -5.93 10.13 -5.94
CA TRP A 123 -5.47 8.78 -5.61
C TRP A 123 -5.55 8.51 -4.12
N GLY A 124 -5.46 7.24 -3.75
CA GLY A 124 -5.23 6.80 -2.38
C GLY A 124 -4.92 5.31 -2.38
N THR A 125 -4.52 4.80 -1.22
CA THR A 125 -4.22 3.38 -1.04
C THR A 125 -4.66 2.92 0.34
N ALA A 126 -5.07 1.66 0.46
CA ALA A 126 -5.32 1.00 1.73
C ALA A 126 -4.52 -0.32 1.77
N TRP A 127 -3.83 -0.56 2.88
CA TRP A 127 -2.92 -1.68 3.00
C TRP A 127 -2.75 -2.17 4.44
N VAL A 128 -2.17 -3.36 4.57
CA VAL A 128 -1.70 -3.92 5.85
C VAL A 128 -0.21 -4.23 5.74
N GLY A 129 0.52 -4.13 6.86
CA GLY A 129 1.97 -4.30 6.84
C GLY A 129 2.60 -4.66 8.18
N ILE A 130 3.86 -5.08 8.10
CA ILE A 130 4.79 -5.29 9.21
C ILE A 130 5.97 -4.33 9.08
N ASP A 131 6.35 -3.73 10.20
CA ASP A 131 7.38 -2.68 10.32
C ASP A 131 7.05 -1.38 9.55
N GLY A 132 7.90 -0.36 9.62
CA GLY A 132 7.67 0.91 8.91
C GLY A 132 7.28 2.09 9.78
N PHE A 133 7.08 1.88 11.08
CA PHE A 133 6.78 2.97 12.02
C PHE A 133 7.94 3.19 12.99
N THR A 134 7.99 2.46 14.12
CA THR A 134 9.12 2.53 15.04
C THR A 134 10.39 1.84 14.49
N TYR A 135 10.23 0.99 13.46
CA TYR A 135 11.32 0.38 12.72
C TYR A 135 11.26 0.76 11.22
N GLY A 136 11.99 1.79 10.83
CA GLY A 136 11.91 2.37 9.46
C GLY A 136 12.82 1.73 8.39
N ASN A 137 13.52 0.63 8.69
CA ASN A 137 14.46 0.03 7.73
C ASN A 137 13.78 -0.85 6.68
N ALA A 138 12.60 -1.39 7.00
CA ALA A 138 11.86 -2.32 6.16
C ALA A 138 10.36 -2.15 6.39
N ILE A 139 9.57 -2.48 5.36
CA ILE A 139 8.12 -2.62 5.44
C ILE A 139 7.75 -3.77 4.51
N LEU A 140 7.10 -4.81 5.04
CA LEU A 140 6.47 -5.84 4.21
C LEU A 140 4.97 -5.58 4.19
N GLN A 141 4.41 -5.29 3.02
CA GLN A 141 3.06 -4.74 2.92
C GLN A 141 2.36 -5.11 1.61
N THR A 142 1.03 -5.09 1.65
CA THR A 142 0.16 -5.34 0.51
C THR A 142 -1.15 -4.59 0.65
N GLY A 143 -1.71 -4.16 -0.48
CA GLY A 143 -2.90 -3.32 -0.48
C GLY A 143 -3.52 -3.09 -1.84
N VAL A 144 -4.47 -2.17 -1.86
CA VAL A 144 -5.18 -1.74 -3.06
C VAL A 144 -5.00 -0.24 -3.23
N ASP A 145 -4.49 0.15 -4.40
CA ASP A 145 -4.54 1.53 -4.86
C ASP A 145 -5.87 1.81 -5.55
N TRP A 146 -6.39 3.02 -5.39
CA TRP A 146 -7.50 3.54 -6.20
C TRP A 146 -7.15 4.89 -6.80
N GLY A 147 -7.81 5.20 -7.93
CA GLY A 147 -7.73 6.51 -8.57
C GLY A 147 -9.06 6.91 -9.18
N VAL A 148 -9.34 8.22 -9.17
CA VAL A 148 -10.44 8.87 -9.89
C VAL A 148 -9.89 9.98 -10.76
N GLU A 149 -10.23 9.93 -12.06
CA GLU A 149 -10.00 11.01 -13.02
C GLU A 149 -11.33 11.67 -13.32
N VAL A 150 -11.43 12.99 -13.16
CA VAL A 150 -12.57 13.81 -13.58
C VAL A 150 -12.18 14.59 -14.82
N PHE A 151 -12.98 14.47 -15.88
CA PHE A 151 -12.71 15.10 -17.17
C PHE A 151 -13.36 16.49 -17.29
N ALA A 152 -12.94 17.25 -18.30
CA ALA A 152 -13.45 18.60 -18.57
C ALA A 152 -14.96 18.66 -18.84
N ASP A 153 -15.54 17.57 -19.33
CA ASP A 153 -16.99 17.43 -19.57
C ASP A 153 -17.78 16.99 -18.33
N GLY A 154 -17.11 16.81 -17.18
CA GLY A 154 -17.70 16.38 -15.92
C GLY A 154 -17.86 14.87 -15.76
N SER A 155 -17.48 14.07 -16.76
CA SER A 155 -17.46 12.60 -16.63
C SER A 155 -16.31 12.15 -15.71
N SER A 156 -16.35 10.90 -15.24
CA SER A 156 -15.29 10.33 -14.40
C SER A 156 -14.89 8.92 -14.80
N ALA A 157 -13.61 8.60 -14.61
CA ALA A 157 -13.06 7.25 -14.77
C ALA A 157 -12.41 6.80 -13.46
N TYR A 158 -12.53 5.50 -13.16
CA TYR A 158 -12.04 4.89 -11.93
C TYR A 158 -11.07 3.76 -12.23
N GLY A 159 -10.03 3.64 -11.40
CA GLY A 159 -9.05 2.57 -11.50
C GLY A 159 -8.71 2.00 -10.14
N TYR A 160 -8.44 0.70 -10.10
CA TYR A 160 -8.13 -0.05 -8.88
C TYR A 160 -7.04 -1.06 -9.18
N TRP A 161 -6.07 -1.22 -8.27
CA TRP A 161 -4.93 -2.11 -8.47
C TRP A 161 -4.47 -2.72 -7.16
N GLY A 162 -4.47 -4.05 -7.08
CA GLY A 162 -3.83 -4.77 -5.99
C GLY A 162 -2.31 -4.78 -6.15
N TRP A 163 -1.57 -4.59 -5.07
CA TRP A 163 -0.11 -4.50 -5.09
C TRP A 163 0.53 -5.10 -3.83
N TYR A 164 1.83 -5.35 -3.89
CA TYR A 164 2.64 -5.84 -2.79
C TYR A 164 4.04 -5.21 -2.82
N GLU A 165 4.70 -5.10 -1.66
CA GLU A 165 6.00 -4.45 -1.52
C GLU A 165 6.84 -5.00 -0.36
N TRP A 166 8.16 -4.97 -0.54
CA TRP A 166 9.13 -5.04 0.54
C TRP A 166 10.01 -3.79 0.50
N TYR A 167 9.63 -2.75 1.24
CA TYR A 167 10.39 -1.50 1.33
C TYR A 167 11.82 -1.78 1.84
N PRO A 168 12.87 -1.13 1.28
CA PRO A 168 12.85 -0.04 0.32
C PRO A 168 12.92 -0.49 -1.15
N ALA A 169 12.68 -1.77 -1.46
CA ALA A 169 12.41 -2.12 -2.85
C ALA A 169 11.09 -1.48 -3.28
N GLY A 170 10.96 -1.18 -4.57
CA GLY A 170 9.69 -0.70 -5.09
C GLY A 170 8.62 -1.80 -5.09
N TRP A 171 7.37 -1.38 -5.01
CA TRP A 171 6.22 -2.28 -5.08
C TRP A 171 6.02 -2.93 -6.46
N SER A 172 5.17 -3.95 -6.53
CA SER A 172 4.71 -4.61 -7.75
C SER A 172 3.18 -4.78 -7.75
N ASP A 173 2.55 -4.77 -8.92
CA ASP A 173 1.11 -5.06 -9.05
C ASP A 173 0.88 -6.58 -9.08
N PHE A 174 -0.21 -7.03 -8.47
CA PHE A 174 -0.77 -8.34 -8.78
C PHE A 174 -1.50 -8.30 -10.13
N THR A 175 -1.46 -9.41 -10.87
CA THR A 175 -2.44 -9.67 -11.93
C THR A 175 -3.73 -10.15 -11.28
N PHE A 176 -4.52 -9.22 -10.78
CA PHE A 176 -5.69 -9.49 -9.96
C PHE A 176 -6.80 -8.49 -10.23
N GLU A 177 -8.04 -8.97 -10.39
CA GLU A 177 -9.16 -8.06 -10.62
C GLU A 177 -9.63 -7.45 -9.31
N VAL A 178 -9.60 -6.13 -9.26
CA VAL A 178 -10.16 -5.32 -8.17
C VAL A 178 -11.08 -4.25 -8.77
N ALA A 179 -12.15 -3.93 -8.04
CA ALA A 179 -13.07 -2.85 -8.34
C ALA A 179 -13.57 -2.19 -7.04
N GLY A 180 -14.13 -0.99 -7.15
CA GLY A 180 -14.84 -0.36 -6.03
C GLY A 180 -16.02 -1.23 -5.59
N ASN A 181 -16.28 -1.22 -4.27
CA ASN A 181 -17.21 -2.09 -3.55
C ASN A 181 -16.81 -3.58 -3.47
N ASP A 182 -15.66 -3.99 -3.99
CA ASP A 182 -15.15 -5.35 -3.75
C ASP A 182 -14.75 -5.49 -2.28
N THR A 183 -15.07 -6.64 -1.68
CA THR A 183 -14.56 -7.01 -0.35
C THR A 183 -13.25 -7.77 -0.53
N ILE A 184 -12.17 -7.18 -0.05
CA ILE A 184 -10.80 -7.65 -0.22
C ILE A 184 -10.23 -8.04 1.13
N GLU A 185 -9.73 -9.27 1.24
CA GLU A 185 -8.90 -9.71 2.35
C GLU A 185 -7.43 -9.58 1.96
N LEU A 186 -6.63 -9.07 2.90
CA LEU A 186 -5.19 -8.90 2.80
C LEU A 186 -4.53 -9.73 3.90
N VAL A 187 -3.47 -10.44 3.54
CA VAL A 187 -2.65 -11.21 4.48
C VAL A 187 -1.18 -10.97 4.17
N ILE A 188 -0.44 -10.57 5.20
CA ILE A 188 1.02 -10.61 5.23
C ILE A 188 1.46 -11.75 6.13
N GLU A 189 2.40 -12.57 5.65
CA GLU A 189 3.10 -13.57 6.45
C GLU A 189 4.62 -13.39 6.30
N ALA A 190 5.36 -13.36 7.39
CA ALA A 190 6.81 -13.22 7.43
C ALA A 190 7.42 -14.44 8.15
N PRO A 191 7.63 -15.58 7.46
CA PRO A 191 8.25 -16.76 8.06
C PRO A 191 9.68 -16.52 8.54
N SER A 192 10.34 -15.45 8.07
CA SER A 192 11.60 -14.97 8.62
C SER A 192 11.78 -13.47 8.39
N ALA A 193 12.80 -12.88 9.01
CA ALA A 193 13.17 -11.48 8.79
C ALA A 193 13.56 -11.14 7.33
N SER A 194 13.79 -12.15 6.47
CA SER A 194 14.26 -11.96 5.09
C SER A 194 13.33 -12.55 4.02
N VAL A 195 12.23 -13.20 4.42
CA VAL A 195 11.28 -13.86 3.52
C VAL A 195 9.87 -13.53 3.96
N GLY A 196 9.02 -13.21 3.00
CA GLY A 196 7.64 -12.79 3.23
C GLY A 196 6.71 -13.32 2.15
N LEU A 197 5.43 -13.38 2.48
CA LEU A 197 4.34 -13.68 1.58
C LEU A 197 3.32 -12.54 1.71
N ALA A 198 2.96 -11.97 0.57
CA ALA A 198 1.85 -11.04 0.46
C ALA A 198 0.73 -11.72 -0.31
N SER A 199 -0.47 -11.72 0.25
CA SER A 199 -1.64 -12.39 -0.32
C SER A 199 -2.86 -11.49 -0.31
N MET A 200 -3.71 -11.67 -1.32
CA MET A 200 -4.96 -10.94 -1.49
C MET A 200 -6.05 -11.87 -2.00
N SER A 201 -7.25 -11.80 -1.41
CA SER A 201 -8.44 -12.50 -1.88
C SER A 201 -9.60 -11.53 -2.13
N ASN A 202 -10.41 -11.79 -3.16
CA ASN A 202 -11.52 -10.94 -3.56
C ASN A 202 -12.81 -11.76 -3.51
N GLN A 203 -13.68 -11.43 -2.56
CA GLN A 203 -14.88 -12.20 -2.31
C GLN A 203 -15.90 -12.10 -3.45
N ARG A 204 -15.91 -11.02 -4.23
CA ARG A 204 -16.80 -10.89 -5.40
C ARG A 204 -16.43 -11.87 -6.50
N THR A 205 -15.13 -11.98 -6.80
CA THR A 205 -14.65 -12.84 -7.89
C THR A 205 -14.37 -14.27 -7.43
N GLY A 206 -14.22 -14.48 -6.11
CA GLY A 206 -13.73 -15.73 -5.52
C GLY A 206 -12.25 -16.00 -5.79
N GLY A 207 -11.54 -15.03 -6.40
CA GLY A 207 -10.13 -15.17 -6.76
C GLY A 207 -9.19 -14.89 -5.60
N SER A 208 -7.99 -15.45 -5.66
CA SER A 208 -6.89 -15.13 -4.74
C SER A 208 -5.55 -15.09 -5.47
N VAL A 209 -4.65 -14.25 -4.98
CA VAL A 209 -3.28 -14.10 -5.49
C VAL A 209 -2.31 -14.02 -4.33
N SER A 210 -1.09 -14.48 -4.55
CA SER A 210 -0.01 -14.38 -3.57
C SER A 210 1.33 -14.18 -4.25
N SER A 211 2.25 -13.48 -3.61
CA SER A 211 3.63 -13.31 -4.07
C SER A 211 4.61 -13.51 -2.92
N MET A 212 5.66 -14.30 -3.18
CA MET A 212 6.75 -14.48 -2.23
C MET A 212 7.80 -13.39 -2.45
N LEU A 213 8.15 -12.69 -1.39
CA LEU A 213 9.12 -11.61 -1.37
C LEU A 213 10.37 -12.03 -0.59
N LYS A 214 11.49 -11.39 -0.95
CA LYS A 214 12.74 -11.45 -0.20
C LYS A 214 13.17 -10.04 0.14
N ALA A 215 13.79 -9.87 1.31
CA ALA A 215 14.44 -8.62 1.66
C ALA A 215 15.43 -8.21 0.56
N PRO A 216 15.41 -6.95 0.10
CA PRO A 216 16.30 -6.50 -0.97
C PRO A 216 17.78 -6.47 -0.53
N SER A 217 18.04 -6.36 0.78
CA SER A 217 19.38 -6.37 1.36
C SER A 217 19.33 -6.77 2.84
N ASN A 218 20.50 -7.06 3.43
CA ASN A 218 20.63 -7.31 4.87
C ASN A 218 20.33 -6.07 5.72
N SER A 219 20.34 -4.86 5.15
CA SER A 219 19.97 -3.63 5.86
C SER A 219 18.46 -3.38 5.90
N SER A 220 17.69 -4.20 5.18
CA SER A 220 16.23 -4.07 5.01
C SER A 220 15.50 -5.33 5.48
N LEU A 221 16.05 -6.00 6.48
CA LEU A 221 15.41 -7.12 7.15
C LEU A 221 14.26 -6.61 8.03
N LEU A 222 13.18 -7.37 8.12
CA LEU A 222 12.13 -7.09 9.10
C LEU A 222 12.66 -7.28 10.52
N ALA A 223 12.23 -6.41 11.42
CA ALA A 223 12.37 -6.57 12.86
C ALA A 223 11.07 -7.03 13.54
N GLY A 224 9.93 -7.00 12.84
CA GLY A 224 8.62 -7.42 13.36
C GLY A 224 8.19 -6.60 14.58
N GLN A 225 8.52 -5.31 14.61
CA GLN A 225 8.21 -4.37 15.68
C GLN A 225 6.83 -3.74 15.52
N ASN A 226 6.39 -3.56 14.27
CA ASN A 226 5.10 -2.93 13.98
C ASN A 226 4.16 -3.88 13.25
N ALA A 227 2.87 -3.71 13.50
CA ALA A 227 1.78 -4.28 12.70
C ALA A 227 0.72 -3.21 12.49
N GLU A 228 0.28 -3.01 11.25
CA GLU A 228 -0.49 -1.82 10.91
C GLU A 228 -1.51 -2.01 9.78
N TRP A 229 -2.54 -1.17 9.82
CA TRP A 229 -3.69 -1.12 8.91
C TRP A 229 -3.91 0.33 8.50
N ILE A 230 -3.50 0.68 7.28
CA ILE A 230 -3.25 2.06 6.89
C ILE A 230 -4.05 2.42 5.64
N VAL A 231 -4.61 3.63 5.64
CA VAL A 231 -4.95 4.39 4.44
C VAL A 231 -3.89 5.46 4.27
N GLU A 232 -3.35 5.59 3.06
CA GLU A 232 -2.20 6.46 2.82
C GLU A 232 -2.36 7.38 1.61
N ASP A 233 -1.89 8.61 1.79
CA ASP A 233 -1.52 9.56 0.74
C ASP A 233 -0.07 9.27 0.30
N PHE A 234 0.12 8.38 -0.68
CA PHE A 234 1.45 7.85 -1.01
C PHE A 234 2.29 8.83 -1.85
N SER A 235 3.61 8.69 -1.81
CA SER A 235 4.52 9.56 -2.56
C SER A 235 4.90 9.00 -3.93
N SER A 236 4.83 9.84 -4.96
CA SER A 236 5.39 9.63 -6.31
C SER A 236 6.18 10.88 -6.71
N GLY A 237 7.37 11.05 -6.13
CA GLY A 237 8.15 12.29 -6.28
C GLY A 237 7.58 13.49 -5.49
N GLY A 238 6.67 13.21 -4.56
CA GLY A 238 5.80 14.13 -3.83
C GLY A 238 4.48 13.41 -3.50
N LEU A 239 3.75 13.85 -2.48
CA LEU A 239 2.42 13.27 -2.16
C LEU A 239 1.50 13.39 -3.37
N VAL A 240 0.73 12.33 -3.64
CA VAL A 240 -0.26 12.36 -4.71
C VAL A 240 -1.41 13.32 -4.35
N PRO A 241 -2.19 13.81 -5.33
CA PRO A 241 -3.44 14.48 -4.99
C PRO A 241 -4.38 13.50 -4.29
N PHE A 242 -4.56 13.65 -2.98
CA PHE A 242 -5.28 12.68 -2.17
C PHE A 242 -6.80 12.73 -2.43
N ALA A 243 -7.40 11.57 -2.70
CA ALA A 243 -8.83 11.44 -2.99
C ALA A 243 -9.66 11.42 -1.71
N ASP A 244 -10.88 11.96 -1.78
CA ASP A 244 -11.90 11.71 -0.77
C ASP A 244 -12.38 10.26 -0.94
N PHE A 245 -11.90 9.36 -0.09
CA PHE A 245 -12.30 7.95 -0.07
C PHE A 245 -13.56 7.70 0.77
N GLY A 246 -14.15 8.74 1.37
CA GLY A 246 -15.24 8.65 2.34
C GLY A 246 -14.81 7.92 3.61
N THR A 247 -14.92 6.60 3.61
CA THR A 247 -14.56 5.78 4.77
C THR A 247 -14.03 4.42 4.33
N VAL A 248 -12.90 4.01 4.90
CA VAL A 248 -12.40 2.64 4.87
C VAL A 248 -12.56 2.05 6.26
N THR A 249 -13.19 0.88 6.36
CA THR A 249 -13.21 0.11 7.61
C THR A 249 -12.54 -1.23 7.35
N PHE A 250 -11.38 -1.42 7.99
CA PHE A 250 -10.75 -2.72 8.11
C PHE A 250 -11.47 -3.50 9.22
N THR A 251 -11.72 -4.77 8.97
CA THR A 251 -12.37 -5.73 9.87
C THR A 251 -11.54 -6.99 9.98
N GLY A 252 -11.65 -7.72 11.09
CA GLY A 252 -10.79 -8.88 11.33
C GLY A 252 -9.31 -8.48 11.45
N CYS A 253 -9.03 -7.28 11.96
CA CYS A 253 -7.70 -6.74 12.17
C CYS A 253 -6.98 -7.49 13.28
N THR A 254 -6.13 -8.42 12.89
CA THR A 254 -5.28 -9.19 13.80
C THR A 254 -3.83 -9.19 13.35
N ALA A 255 -2.92 -9.08 14.31
CA ALA A 255 -1.50 -9.34 14.13
C ALA A 255 -1.12 -10.59 14.93
N GLU A 256 -0.26 -11.45 14.39
CA GLU A 256 0.30 -12.57 15.14
C GLU A 256 1.78 -12.34 15.41
N ALA A 257 2.20 -12.64 16.63
CA ALA A 257 3.60 -12.75 17.02
C ALA A 257 3.82 -14.19 17.52
N GLY A 258 4.55 -15.00 16.75
CA GLY A 258 4.71 -16.43 17.01
C GLY A 258 3.38 -17.19 16.98
N ARG A 259 2.77 -17.40 18.15
CA ARG A 259 1.44 -18.04 18.32
C ARG A 259 0.43 -17.13 19.00
N THR A 260 0.84 -15.93 19.38
CA THR A 260 0.02 -14.96 20.09
C THR A 260 -0.71 -14.11 19.07
N VAL A 261 -2.05 -14.20 19.06
CA VAL A 261 -2.90 -13.34 18.23
C VAL A 261 -3.26 -12.09 19.02
N VAL A 262 -2.99 -10.92 18.44
CA VAL A 262 -3.31 -9.60 18.99
C VAL A 262 -4.33 -8.94 18.07
N ALA A 263 -5.57 -8.81 18.55
CA ALA A 263 -6.61 -8.04 17.87
C ALA A 263 -6.45 -6.55 18.14
N VAL A 264 -6.73 -5.73 17.13
CA VAL A 264 -6.68 -4.27 17.26
C VAL A 264 -7.82 -3.78 18.19
N ASN A 265 -7.52 -2.81 19.05
CA ASN A 265 -8.49 -2.04 19.84
C ASN A 265 -7.79 -0.86 20.53
N GLY A 266 -8.56 -0.05 21.27
CA GLY A 266 -8.07 1.12 22.00
C GLY A 266 -7.07 0.84 23.14
N THR A 267 -6.70 -0.41 23.40
CA THR A 267 -5.65 -0.79 24.39
C THR A 267 -4.43 -1.43 23.75
N THR A 268 -4.57 -2.06 22.59
CA THR A 268 -3.48 -2.80 21.91
C THR A 268 -2.80 -1.99 20.82
N ALA A 269 -3.50 -1.02 20.21
CA ALA A 269 -3.01 -0.24 19.10
C ALA A 269 -3.18 1.25 19.34
N SER A 270 -2.43 2.05 18.60
CA SER A 270 -2.52 3.50 18.53
C SER A 270 -3.19 3.92 17.23
N THR A 271 -3.95 5.01 17.24
CA THR A 271 -4.49 5.60 16.00
C THR A 271 -3.48 6.55 15.38
N ILE A 272 -3.45 6.63 14.06
CA ILE A 272 -2.63 7.58 13.31
C ILE A 272 -3.52 8.31 12.31
N ASP A 273 -3.31 9.62 12.09
CA ASP A 273 -4.12 10.42 11.18
C ASP A 273 -3.27 11.34 10.30
N ILE A 274 -3.70 11.50 9.06
CA ILE A 274 -3.16 12.49 8.11
C ILE A 274 -3.64 13.89 8.51
N VAL A 275 -2.68 14.80 8.64
CA VAL A 275 -2.92 16.25 8.75
C VAL A 275 -2.29 16.97 7.57
N ASN A 276 -2.86 18.13 7.23
CA ASN A 276 -2.22 19.03 6.29
C ASN A 276 -0.84 19.45 6.80
N GLY A 277 0.19 19.29 5.97
CA GLY A 277 1.58 19.54 6.38
C GLY A 277 1.86 20.97 6.85
N THR A 278 1.10 21.95 6.36
CA THR A 278 1.24 23.37 6.69
C THR A 278 0.30 23.79 7.81
N THR A 279 -1.01 23.57 7.66
CA THR A 279 -2.01 24.09 8.61
C THR A 279 -2.21 23.20 9.83
N LYS A 280 -1.70 21.95 9.78
CA LYS A 280 -1.94 20.90 10.78
C LYS A 280 -3.41 20.55 11.01
N VAL A 281 -4.29 20.97 10.10
CA VAL A 281 -5.70 20.58 10.09
C VAL A 281 -5.80 19.11 9.73
N PRO A 282 -6.52 18.28 10.51
CA PRO A 282 -6.80 16.90 10.17
C PRO A 282 -7.50 16.75 8.82
N VAL A 283 -7.02 15.82 8.00
CA VAL A 283 -7.61 15.38 6.71
C VAL A 283 -8.30 14.03 6.87
N THR A 284 -7.90 13.28 7.90
CA THR A 284 -8.51 11.99 8.23
C THR A 284 -8.79 11.88 9.71
N LYS A 285 -9.67 10.93 10.05
CA LYS A 285 -9.99 10.57 11.42
C LYS A 285 -10.10 9.06 11.58
N SER A 286 -9.25 8.51 12.44
CA SER A 286 -9.13 7.10 12.73
C SER A 286 -9.77 6.74 14.06
N SER A 287 -10.33 5.53 14.14
CA SER A 287 -11.02 5.05 15.36
C SER A 287 -11.12 3.54 15.39
N PHE A 288 -11.40 3.00 16.57
CA PHE A 288 -11.70 1.59 16.81
C PHE A 288 -13.22 1.42 17.07
N PRO A 289 -14.05 1.20 16.04
CA PRO A 289 -15.50 1.07 16.23
C PRO A 289 -15.89 -0.21 16.99
N ALA A 290 -15.04 -1.24 16.96
CA ALA A 290 -15.14 -2.48 17.72
C ALA A 290 -13.74 -3.08 17.91
N THR A 291 -13.63 -4.12 18.74
CA THR A 291 -12.46 -5.03 18.69
C THR A 291 -12.30 -5.56 17.27
N ASP A 292 -11.05 -5.72 16.81
CA ASP A 292 -10.69 -6.18 15.46
C ASP A 292 -11.10 -5.25 14.30
N GLN A 293 -11.50 -4.01 14.58
CA GLN A 293 -11.87 -3.05 13.55
C GLN A 293 -11.07 -1.76 13.64
N VAL A 294 -10.60 -1.29 12.47
CA VAL A 294 -10.03 0.04 12.28
C VAL A 294 -10.89 0.79 11.27
N ARG A 295 -11.42 1.95 11.66
CA ARG A 295 -12.12 2.84 10.73
C ARG A 295 -11.31 4.09 10.49
N VAL A 296 -11.06 4.40 9.22
CA VAL A 296 -10.47 5.65 8.75
C VAL A 296 -11.51 6.40 7.94
N SER A 297 -11.77 7.66 8.29
CA SER A 297 -12.68 8.55 7.54
C SER A 297 -11.92 9.73 6.97
N TYR A 298 -12.21 10.12 5.73
CA TYR A 298 -11.80 11.41 5.16
C TYR A 298 -12.67 12.53 5.78
N ILE A 299 -12.08 13.69 6.10
CA ILE A 299 -12.77 14.83 6.77
C ILE A 299 -12.42 16.20 6.19
#